data_AF-A0A1V0P327-F1
#
_entry.id   AF-A0A1V0P327-F1
#
_cell.length_a   1.000
_cell.length_b   1.000
_cell.length_c   1.000
_cell.angle_alpha   90.00
_cell.angle_beta   90.00
_cell.angle_gamma   90.00
#
_symmetry.space_group_name_H-M   'P 1'
#
loop_
_entity.id
_entity.type
_entity.pdbx_description
1 polymer ?
#
loop_
_entity_poly.entity_id
_entity_poly.type
_entity_poly.pdbx_seq_one_letter_code
_entity_poly.pdbx_strand_id
1 'polypeptide(L)'
;MNSNTHSPNPITAQFNRSMRKSMIDITQHQVAVLIKVPHTQQGQKLLKTLEGQIKEELSSRNTAYFFSEFERHKNGLWLIGTRK
;
A
#
# COMPACT_ATOMS: atom_id res chain seq x y z
N MET A 1 22.22 18.58 -21.90
CA MET A 1 21.25 17.55 -21.50
C MET A 1 20.14 18.24 -20.73
N ASN A 2 18.98 18.47 -21.34
CA ASN A 2 17.87 19.14 -20.66
C ASN A 2 17.19 18.12 -19.76
N SER A 3 17.49 18.12 -18.47
CA SER A 3 16.69 17.42 -17.47
C SER A 3 15.35 18.15 -17.39
N ASN A 4 14.35 17.64 -18.08
CA ASN A 4 12.97 18.08 -17.97
C ASN A 4 12.47 17.71 -16.56
N THR A 5 12.84 18.51 -15.56
CA THR A 5 12.40 18.34 -14.18
C THR A 5 10.95 18.79 -14.09
N HIS A 6 10.05 17.98 -14.65
CA HIS A 6 8.63 18.17 -14.47
C HIS A 6 8.36 17.93 -12.97
N SER A 7 7.99 19.00 -12.26
CA SER A 7 7.55 18.87 -10.88
C SER A 7 6.49 17.77 -10.82
N PRO A 8 6.62 16.76 -9.94
CA PRO A 8 5.66 15.67 -9.90
C PRO A 8 4.26 16.25 -9.71
N ASN A 9 3.28 15.74 -10.47
CA ASN A 9 1.89 16.14 -10.34
C ASN A 9 1.52 16.18 -8.84
N PRO A 10 0.93 17.28 -8.32
CA PRO A 10 0.59 17.43 -6.91
C PRO A 10 -0.16 16.23 -6.32
N ILE A 11 -1.04 15.60 -7.11
CA ILE A 11 -1.79 14.41 -6.72
C ILE A 11 -0.84 13.23 -6.45
N THR A 12 0.09 12.98 -7.37
CA THR A 12 1.10 11.92 -7.26
C THR A 12 2.08 12.21 -6.11
N ALA A 13 2.50 13.46 -5.95
CA ALA A 13 3.38 13.86 -4.84
C ALA A 13 2.73 13.60 -3.47
N GLN A 14 1.44 13.93 -3.33
CA GLN A 14 0.69 13.70 -2.09
C GLN A 14 0.38 12.22 -1.84
N PHE A 15 0.04 11.48 -2.89
CA PHE A 15 -0.12 10.03 -2.83
C PHE A 15 1.17 9.36 -2.34
N ASN A 16 2.31 9.68 -2.98
CA ASN A 16 3.62 9.15 -2.61
C ASN A 16 4.00 9.53 -1.18
N ARG A 17 3.68 10.74 -0.72
CA ARG A 17 3.90 11.16 0.67
C ARG A 17 3.11 10.30 1.66
N SER A 18 1.91 9.87 1.30
CA SER A 18 1.10 8.96 2.12
C SER A 18 1.72 7.56 2.12
N MET A 19 2.07 7.04 0.94
CA MET A 19 2.67 5.69 0.81
C MET A 19 3.98 5.52 1.56
N ARG A 20 4.79 6.57 1.72
CA ARG A 20 6.01 6.54 2.55
C ARG A 20 5.77 6.24 4.03
N LYS A 21 4.54 6.38 4.51
CA LYS A 21 4.13 6.06 5.89
C LYS A 21 3.52 4.67 6.01
N SER A 22 3.53 3.89 4.94
CA SER A 22 3.11 2.49 4.95
C SER A 22 4.21 1.63 5.56
N MET A 23 3.84 0.55 6.23
CA MET A 23 4.73 -0.35 6.95
C MET A 23 4.34 -1.80 6.69
N ILE A 24 5.34 -2.68 6.66
CA ILE A 24 5.17 -4.12 6.60
C ILE A 24 5.93 -4.69 7.79
N ASP A 25 5.24 -5.44 8.62
CA ASP A 25 5.81 -6.20 9.72
C ASP A 25 5.68 -7.70 9.40
N ILE A 26 6.80 -8.43 9.46
CA ILE A 26 6.87 -9.84 9.12
C ILE A 26 7.42 -10.58 10.34
N THR A 27 6.58 -11.46 10.87
CA THR A 27 6.91 -12.35 11.98
C THR A 27 6.82 -13.80 11.51
N GLN A 28 7.25 -14.75 12.34
CA GLN A 28 7.14 -16.19 12.06
C GLN A 28 5.69 -16.73 12.00
N HIS A 29 4.70 -15.92 12.40
CA HIS A 29 3.29 -16.31 12.49
C HIS A 29 2.39 -15.51 11.54
N GLN A 30 2.79 -14.28 11.23
CA GLN A 30 1.94 -13.30 10.57
C GLN A 30 2.76 -12.31 9.74
N VAL A 31 2.18 -11.89 8.62
CA VAL A 31 2.55 -10.66 7.91
C VAL A 31 1.47 -9.62 8.18
N ALA A 32 1.83 -8.46 8.69
CA ALA A 32 0.91 -7.34 8.88
C ALA A 32 1.33 -6.16 8.00
N VAL A 33 0.44 -5.73 7.11
CA VAL A 33 0.68 -4.59 6.22
C VAL A 33 -0.25 -3.46 6.60
N LEU A 34 0.33 -2.30 6.85
CA LEU A 34 -0.38 -1.03 7.06
C LEU A 34 -0.07 -0.10 5.90
N ILE A 35 -1.09 0.30 5.15
CA ILE A 35 -0.99 1.33 4.13
C ILE A 35 -1.66 2.61 4.63
N LYS A 36 -0.93 3.71 4.66
CA LYS A 36 -1.52 5.00 5.04
C LYS A 36 -2.46 5.48 3.94
N VAL A 37 -3.75 5.57 4.26
CA VAL A 37 -4.77 6.07 3.30
C VAL A 37 -4.48 7.53 2.95
N PRO A 38 -4.37 7.89 1.66
CA PRO A 38 -4.20 9.27 1.21
C PRO A 38 -5.37 10.15 1.64
N HIS A 39 -5.09 11.43 1.93
CA HIS A 39 -6.14 12.35 2.41
C HIS A 39 -7.05 12.83 1.28
N THR A 40 -6.56 12.89 0.05
CA THR A 40 -7.34 13.35 -1.11
C THR A 40 -8.16 12.25 -1.76
N GLN A 41 -9.33 12.61 -2.30
CA GLN A 41 -10.22 11.69 -3.01
C GLN A 41 -9.52 11.03 -4.20
N GLN A 42 -8.74 11.79 -4.97
CA GLN A 42 -7.99 11.24 -6.11
C GLN A 42 -6.93 10.23 -5.66
N GLY A 43 -6.22 10.51 -4.56
CA GLY A 43 -5.28 9.56 -3.97
C GLY A 43 -5.95 8.30 -3.43
N GLN A 44 -7.14 8.43 -2.83
CA GLN A 44 -7.91 7.28 -2.37
C GLN A 44 -8.42 6.42 -3.55
N LYS A 45 -8.87 7.04 -4.64
CA LYS A 45 -9.26 6.33 -5.86
C LYS A 45 -8.08 5.57 -6.47
N LEU A 46 -6.91 6.22 -6.53
CA LEU A 46 -5.68 5.57 -7.00
C LEU A 46 -5.28 4.39 -6.11
N LEU A 47 -5.33 4.55 -4.78
CA LEU A 47 -5.06 3.44 -3.86
C LEU A 47 -6.01 2.26 -4.14
N LYS A 48 -7.30 2.54 -4.30
CA LYS A 48 -8.32 1.50 -4.55
C LYS A 48 -8.05 0.71 -5.82
N THR A 49 -7.58 1.37 -6.89
CA THR A 49 -7.16 0.70 -8.13
C THR A 49 -5.92 -0.18 -7.94
N LEU A 50 -5.03 0.18 -7.02
CA LEU A 50 -3.77 -0.54 -6.76
C LEU A 50 -3.89 -1.67 -5.73
N GLU A 51 -4.96 -1.73 -4.94
CA GLU A 51 -5.15 -2.73 -3.88
C GLU A 51 -4.89 -4.16 -4.38
N GLY A 52 -5.51 -4.55 -5.51
CA GLY A 52 -5.33 -5.89 -6.08
C GLY A 52 -3.86 -6.21 -6.40
N GLN A 53 -3.17 -5.29 -7.08
CA GLN A 53 -1.76 -5.45 -7.42
C GLN A 53 -0.86 -5.53 -6.18
N ILE A 54 -1.17 -4.75 -5.14
CA ILE A 54 -0.42 -4.78 -3.88
C ILE A 54 -0.61 -6.14 -3.19
N LYS A 55 -1.84 -6.66 -3.13
CA LYS A 55 -2.12 -7.97 -2.52
C LYS A 55 -1.45 -9.10 -3.31
N GLU A 56 -1.47 -9.03 -4.63
CA GLU A 56 -0.78 -9.98 -5.51
C GLU A 56 0.73 -9.99 -5.25
N GLU A 57 1.36 -8.81 -5.23
CA GLU A 57 2.80 -8.68 -4.99
C GLU A 57 3.22 -9.14 -3.58
N LEU A 58 2.39 -8.88 -2.57
CA LEU A 58 2.63 -9.38 -1.22
C LEU A 58 2.48 -10.90 -1.15
N SER A 59 1.48 -11.46 -1.84
CA SER A 59 1.24 -12.91 -1.88
C SER A 59 2.35 -13.64 -2.62
N SER A 60 2.85 -13.07 -3.72
CA SER A 60 3.93 -13.66 -4.52
C SER A 60 5.27 -13.68 -3.77
N ARG A 61 5.56 -12.64 -2.98
CA ARG A 61 6.79 -12.55 -2.17
C ARG A 61 6.73 -13.33 -0.85
N ASN A 62 5.53 -13.59 -0.33
CA ASN A 62 5.31 -14.24 0.97
C ASN A 62 4.48 -15.52 0.79
N THR A 63 4.98 -16.45 -0.02
CA THR A 63 4.26 -17.67 -0.44
C THR A 63 3.87 -18.61 0.71
N ALA A 64 4.47 -18.46 1.88
CA ALA A 64 4.15 -19.19 3.11
C ALA A 64 2.92 -18.66 3.87
N TYR A 65 2.26 -17.62 3.37
CA TYR A 65 1.11 -16.98 4.02
C TYR A 65 -0.13 -16.95 3.11
N PHE A 66 -1.32 -16.93 3.72
CA PHE A 66 -2.59 -16.58 3.08
C PHE A 66 -3.01 -15.18 3.50
N PHE A 67 -3.32 -14.30 2.53
CA PHE A 67 -3.68 -12.91 2.80
C PHE A 67 -5.19 -12.69 2.84
N SER A 68 -5.65 -11.94 3.85
CA SER A 68 -7.02 -11.45 4.02
C SER A 68 -7.44 -10.48 2.92
N GLU A 69 -8.69 -10.02 2.95
CA GLU A 69 -9.06 -8.80 2.22
C GLU A 69 -8.51 -7.55 2.93
N PHE A 70 -8.48 -6.43 2.21
CA PHE A 70 -8.12 -5.15 2.80
C PHE A 70 -9.21 -4.64 3.74
N GLU A 71 -8.83 -4.25 4.95
CA GLU A 71 -9.75 -3.69 5.93
C GLU A 71 -9.33 -2.28 6.33
N ARG A 72 -10.29 -1.35 6.32
CA ARG A 72 -10.02 0.04 6.70
C ARG A 72 -10.21 0.23 8.20
N HIS A 73 -9.14 0.59 8.89
CA HIS A 73 -9.20 1.04 10.28
C HIS A 73 -8.67 2.47 10.39
N LYS A 74 -9.58 3.41 10.68
CA LYS A 74 -9.31 4.85 10.73
C LYS A 74 -8.65 5.34 9.43
N ASN A 75 -7.39 5.76 9.51
CA ASN A 75 -6.61 6.36 8.44
C ASN A 75 -5.59 5.38 7.82
N GLY A 76 -5.68 4.10 8.19
CA GLY A 76 -4.89 2.99 7.68
C GLY A 76 -5.76 1.97 6.94
N LEU A 77 -5.20 1.40 5.89
CA LEU A 77 -5.73 0.25 5.18
C LEU A 77 -4.84 -0.93 5.54
N TRP A 78 -5.44 -1.95 6.15
CA TRP A 78 -4.75 -3.09 6.71
C TRP A 78 -4.92 -4.31 5.82
N LEU A 79 -3.87 -5.12 5.75
CA LEU A 79 -3.89 -6.40 5.07
C LEU A 79 -3.08 -7.38 5.91
N ILE A 80 -3.69 -8.50 6.26
CA ILE A 80 -3.10 -9.47 7.17
C ILE A 80 -2.85 -10.79 6.44
N GLY A 81 -1.60 -11.25 6.48
CA GLY A 81 -1.19 -12.58 6.05
C GLY A 81 -1.08 -13.51 7.25
N THR A 82 -1.78 -14.65 7.25
CA THR A 82 -1.64 -15.71 8.24
C THR A 82 -0.82 -16.86 7.68
N ARG A 83 0.03 -17.48 8.49
CA ARG A 83 0.84 -18.61 8.02
C ARG A 83 -0.05 -19.77 7.58
N LYS A 84 0.33 -20.42 6.49
CA LYS A 84 -0.29 -21.67 6.01
C LYS A 84 -0.10 -22.81 6.99
#